data_AF-A0A8I2G263-F1
#
_entry.id   AF-A0A8I2G263-F1
#
_cell.length_a   1.000
_cell.length_b   1.000
_cell.length_c   1.000
_cell.angle_alpha   90.00
_cell.angle_beta   90.00
_cell.angle_gamma   90.00
#
_symmetry.space_group_name_H-M   'P 1'
#
loop_
_entity.id
_entity.type
_entity.pdbx_description
1 polymer ?
#
loop_
_entity_poly.entity_id
_entity_poly.type
_entity_poly.pdbx_seq_one_letter_code
_entity_poly.pdbx_strand_id
1 'polypeptide(L)'
;DVDVSIRRAVAVTLGKIGTSKDILLLKPLLRDRNHWVRNAAALALGDIGTSEHIKLLKPMLSYWYYGINKMSYVDIILIFLGLGIIVIGKAIKNHLKKNAFLCDEDDFSHRTAAEVLGKIGSSKHVRFLKPLLKDKSVYVRKAGAEALGKIGTPKHILLLEPLLFHLNRDVQKAAARSIEQIYRRSNPKLRFIGRILKKSEEKKSLIIKSHPLKSLHILHISDIHYSTENDPSITRIFHEFLKDIKQWREKNHNKPIHAICLTGDIAFSGQKEQYVSIHKRINEILIVTGCPQDRLFLIPGNHDVHEYNNFSEECQQIMDEAVKDETTIDRILSDFKKYRHFYEKFTHYYGYVETSGFTNSHPETHEGNPKSWYSRRLEDFPVRIIGLNSALFCLKPYSKRDKIRMGKSQLEEAYLHEKPLGTEEQVLVLLLTHHPADWLRETEKDEYETMMDRYKFVHLHGHIHRLKPELRSTYSGSTYMLIGTGSIYGEEGTKNINTYHIMTLDFEKQDIHIWGRRWEPGSGSWMEFADTTRNVFPFPGKK
;
A
#
# COMPACT_ATOMS: atom_id res chain seq x y z
N ASP A 1 1.65 26.10 40.64
CA ASP A 1 1.11 24.80 41.04
C ASP A 1 1.95 23.67 40.47
N VAL A 2 2.22 22.62 41.23
CA VAL A 2 2.99 21.44 40.78
C VAL A 2 2.16 20.54 39.84
N ASP A 3 0.84 20.57 39.96
CA ASP A 3 -0.07 19.74 39.18
C ASP A 3 -0.30 20.31 37.77
N VAL A 4 -0.01 19.47 36.76
CA VAL A 4 -0.18 19.77 35.34
C VAL A 4 -1.64 20.02 34.99
N SER A 5 -2.56 19.26 35.57
CA SER A 5 -4.00 19.35 35.33
C SER A 5 -4.55 20.68 35.82
N ILE A 6 -4.09 21.15 36.98
CA ILE A 6 -4.45 22.45 37.54
C ILE A 6 -3.92 23.57 36.65
N ARG A 7 -2.63 23.56 36.27
CA ARG A 7 -2.06 24.59 35.39
C ARG A 7 -2.74 24.63 34.01
N ARG A 8 -3.09 23.48 33.46
CA ARG A 8 -3.86 23.38 32.20
C ARG A 8 -5.28 23.94 32.37
N ALA A 9 -5.98 23.58 33.43
CA ALA A 9 -7.32 24.07 33.71
C ALA A 9 -7.33 25.60 33.89
N VAL A 10 -6.31 26.16 34.55
CA VAL A 10 -6.10 27.62 34.66
C VAL A 10 -5.96 28.25 33.27
N ALA A 11 -5.10 27.72 32.41
CA ALA A 11 -4.95 28.25 31.04
C ALA A 11 -6.28 28.25 30.26
N VAL A 12 -7.02 27.13 30.29
CA VAL A 12 -8.33 27.02 29.63
C VAL A 12 -9.34 28.02 30.22
N THR A 13 -9.35 28.18 31.54
CA THR A 13 -10.29 29.08 32.23
C THR A 13 -10.00 30.53 31.90
N LEU A 14 -8.72 30.93 31.88
CA LEU A 14 -8.29 32.27 31.47
C LEU A 14 -8.67 32.57 30.01
N GLY A 15 -8.55 31.60 29.11
CA GLY A 15 -9.01 31.73 27.72
C GLY A 15 -10.51 31.99 27.60
N LYS A 16 -11.31 31.33 28.44
CA LYS A 16 -12.78 31.51 28.49
C LYS A 16 -13.21 32.84 29.11
N ILE A 17 -12.46 33.34 30.09
CA ILE A 17 -12.72 34.63 30.73
C ILE A 17 -12.44 35.77 29.74
N GLY A 18 -11.36 35.66 28.95
CA GLY A 18 -11.19 36.44 27.73
C GLY A 18 -10.72 37.88 27.91
N THR A 19 -10.19 38.28 29.08
CA THR A 19 -9.80 39.69 29.30
C THR A 19 -8.37 39.97 28.86
N SER A 20 -8.07 41.24 28.58
CA SER A 20 -6.71 41.68 28.23
C SER A 20 -5.70 41.48 29.36
N LYS A 21 -6.14 41.45 30.62
CA LYS A 21 -5.30 41.17 31.80
C LYS A 21 -4.86 39.70 31.86
N ASP A 22 -5.67 38.78 31.33
CA ASP A 22 -5.40 37.34 31.34
C ASP A 22 -4.20 36.95 30.45
N ILE A 23 -3.86 37.80 29.47
CA ILE A 23 -2.67 37.64 28.61
C ILE A 23 -1.39 37.62 29.45
N LEU A 24 -1.31 38.46 30.48
CA LEU A 24 -0.15 38.52 31.38
C LEU A 24 -0.02 37.23 32.21
N LEU A 25 -1.15 36.62 32.56
CA LEU A 25 -1.22 35.37 33.33
C LEU A 25 -0.92 34.14 32.45
N LEU A 26 -1.25 34.20 31.16
CA LEU A 26 -0.97 33.13 30.19
C LEU A 26 0.48 33.12 29.70
N LYS A 27 1.16 34.27 29.70
CA LYS A 27 2.55 34.40 29.19
C LYS A 27 3.55 33.43 29.85
N PRO A 28 3.58 33.23 31.18
CA PRO A 28 4.46 32.23 31.81
C PRO A 28 4.14 30.79 31.38
N LEU A 29 2.85 30.48 31.14
CA LEU A 29 2.39 29.14 30.78
C LEU A 29 2.82 28.70 29.37
N LEU A 30 3.15 29.66 28.49
CA LEU A 30 3.77 29.35 27.18
C LEU A 30 5.17 28.72 27.31
N ARG A 31 5.83 28.86 28.47
CA ARG A 31 7.13 28.28 28.78
C ARG A 31 7.03 27.13 29.79
N ASP A 32 5.83 26.61 30.03
CA ASP A 32 5.64 25.50 30.97
C ASP A 32 6.43 24.26 30.54
N ARG A 33 6.94 23.50 31.52
CA ARG A 33 7.68 22.25 31.26
C ARG A 33 6.78 21.23 30.55
N ASN A 34 5.48 21.23 30.81
CA ASN A 34 4.52 20.31 30.23
C ASN A 34 3.86 20.87 28.95
N HIS A 35 3.88 20.09 27.86
CA HIS A 35 3.35 20.51 26.57
C HIS A 35 1.83 20.73 26.56
N TRP A 36 1.06 19.97 27.34
CA TRP A 36 -0.40 20.17 27.44
C TRP A 36 -0.77 21.54 28.02
N VAL A 37 0.05 22.06 28.94
CA VAL A 37 -0.13 23.39 29.54
C VAL A 37 0.24 24.49 28.54
N ARG A 38 1.37 24.34 27.84
CA ARG A 38 1.77 25.27 26.77
C ARG A 38 0.71 25.38 25.68
N ASN A 39 0.15 24.24 25.26
CA ASN A 39 -0.89 24.15 24.25
C ASN A 39 -2.19 24.83 24.68
N ALA A 40 -2.63 24.57 25.92
CA ALA A 40 -3.80 25.23 26.47
C ALA A 40 -3.61 26.74 26.56
N ALA A 41 -2.42 27.20 26.92
CA ALA A 41 -2.10 28.63 26.96
C ALA A 41 -2.08 29.27 25.56
N ALA A 42 -1.56 28.57 24.55
CA ALA A 42 -1.56 29.05 23.18
C ALA A 42 -2.97 29.19 22.58
N LEU A 43 -3.84 28.21 22.84
CA LEU A 43 -5.26 28.29 22.47
C LEU A 43 -5.98 29.42 23.20
N ALA A 44 -5.80 29.51 24.52
CA ALA A 44 -6.42 30.55 25.33
C ALA A 44 -6.03 31.97 24.87
N LEU A 45 -4.77 32.17 24.49
CA LEU A 45 -4.31 33.43 23.90
C LEU A 45 -4.96 33.73 22.55
N GLY A 46 -5.21 32.71 21.73
CA GLY A 46 -5.96 32.84 20.48
C GLY A 46 -7.44 33.15 20.69
N ASP A 47 -8.07 32.52 21.68
CA ASP A 47 -9.45 32.77 22.07
C ASP A 47 -9.65 34.22 22.57
N ILE A 48 -8.65 34.78 23.26
CA ILE A 48 -8.63 36.19 23.69
C ILE A 48 -8.49 37.18 22.51
N GLY A 49 -7.80 36.80 21.43
CA GLY A 49 -7.91 37.50 20.14
C GLY A 49 -7.28 38.90 20.02
N THR A 50 -6.34 39.31 20.88
CA THR A 50 -5.68 40.64 20.80
C THR A 50 -4.41 40.72 19.94
N SER A 51 -3.99 41.90 19.48
CA SER A 51 -2.70 42.06 18.76
C SER A 51 -1.48 41.61 19.56
N GLU A 52 -1.58 41.57 20.89
CA GLU A 52 -0.49 41.17 21.79
C GLU A 52 -0.27 39.65 21.82
N HIS A 53 -1.32 38.82 21.64
CA HIS A 53 -1.12 37.36 21.57
C HIS A 53 -0.20 36.96 20.42
N ILE A 54 -0.26 37.69 19.30
CA ILE A 54 0.57 37.43 18.11
C ILE A 54 2.06 37.59 18.46
N LYS A 55 2.40 38.64 19.23
CA LYS A 55 3.78 38.89 19.67
C LYS A 55 4.29 37.81 20.62
N LEU A 56 3.40 37.22 21.41
CA LEU A 56 3.74 36.17 22.38
C LEU A 56 3.88 34.79 21.73
N LEU A 57 3.07 34.48 20.72
CA LEU A 57 3.09 33.18 20.03
C LEU A 57 4.14 33.10 18.92
N LYS A 58 4.52 34.22 18.29
CA LYS A 58 5.51 34.24 17.20
C LYS A 58 6.89 33.68 17.61
N PRO A 59 7.47 33.99 18.78
CA PRO A 59 8.72 33.38 19.24
C PRO A 59 8.64 31.86 19.44
N MET A 60 7.46 31.31 19.75
CA MET A 60 7.30 29.86 19.91
C MET A 60 7.54 29.11 18.60
N LEU A 61 7.28 29.74 17.45
CA LEU A 61 7.59 29.18 16.12
C LEU A 61 9.10 29.17 15.83
N SER A 62 9.86 30.15 16.33
CA SER A 62 11.33 30.17 16.14
C SER A 62 12.05 29.12 16.98
N TYR A 63 11.56 28.81 18.19
CA TYR A 63 12.15 27.74 19.02
C TYR A 63 11.96 26.34 18.38
N TRP A 64 10.93 26.18 17.54
CA TRP A 64 10.69 25.00 16.72
C TRP A 64 11.66 24.90 15.54
N TYR A 65 11.89 26.00 14.82
CA TYR A 65 12.77 26.04 13.64
C TYR A 65 14.23 25.66 13.94
N TYR A 66 14.72 25.93 15.16
CA TYR A 66 16.09 25.63 15.56
C TYR A 66 16.27 24.32 16.35
N GLY A 67 15.24 23.47 16.46
CA GLY A 67 15.36 22.14 17.07
C GLY A 67 15.62 22.12 18.59
N ILE A 68 15.42 23.25 19.28
CA ILE A 68 15.85 23.43 20.68
C ILE A 68 14.89 22.76 21.68
N ASN A 69 13.69 22.31 21.24
CA ASN A 69 12.76 21.53 22.06
C ASN A 69 11.97 20.51 21.22
N LYS A 70 11.83 19.27 21.71
CA LYS A 70 10.97 18.21 21.15
C LYS A 70 9.48 18.59 21.30
N MET A 71 8.93 19.39 20.38
CA MET A 71 7.49 19.68 20.30
C MET A 71 6.77 18.67 19.39
N SER A 72 5.57 18.25 19.78
CA SER A 72 4.75 17.31 19.02
C SER A 72 4.02 17.99 17.86
N TYR A 73 3.60 17.21 16.85
CA TYR A 73 2.77 17.68 15.73
C TYR A 73 1.49 18.39 16.18
N VAL A 74 0.90 17.93 17.29
CA VAL A 74 -0.29 18.52 17.89
C VAL A 74 0.01 19.91 18.46
N ASP A 75 1.18 20.10 19.08
CA ASP A 75 1.57 21.38 19.68
C ASP A 75 1.63 22.50 18.63
N ILE A 76 2.14 22.17 17.44
CA ILE A 76 2.32 23.13 16.34
C ILE A 76 0.95 23.58 15.80
N ILE A 77 0.04 22.63 15.55
CA ILE A 77 -1.32 22.92 15.09
C ILE A 77 -2.05 23.85 16.08
N LEU A 78 -1.86 23.63 17.39
CA LEU A 78 -2.53 24.43 18.43
C LEU A 78 -1.96 25.86 18.53
N ILE A 79 -0.66 26.05 18.30
CA ILE A 79 -0.05 27.39 18.20
C ILE A 79 -0.55 28.13 16.95
N PHE A 80 -0.65 27.44 15.81
CA PHE A 80 -1.21 28.05 14.59
C PHE A 80 -2.69 28.40 14.74
N LEU A 81 -3.48 27.57 15.41
CA LEU A 81 -4.86 27.91 15.77
C LEU A 81 -4.91 29.14 16.69
N GLY A 82 -3.99 29.24 17.65
CA GLY A 82 -3.84 30.38 18.56
C GLY A 82 -3.42 31.69 17.88
N LEU A 83 -2.63 31.63 16.81
CA LEU A 83 -2.19 32.82 16.03
C LEU A 83 -3.30 33.45 15.17
N GLY A 84 -4.38 32.70 14.92
CA GLY A 84 -5.53 33.20 14.18
C GLY A 84 -5.32 33.43 12.67
N ILE A 85 -6.44 33.58 11.98
CA ILE A 85 -6.57 33.67 10.52
C ILE A 85 -5.73 34.80 9.88
N ILE A 86 -5.68 35.98 10.52
CA ILE A 86 -5.08 37.19 9.95
C ILE A 86 -3.56 37.04 9.83
N VAL A 87 -2.94 36.33 10.78
CA VAL A 87 -1.50 36.04 10.78
C VAL A 87 -1.19 34.93 9.79
N ILE A 88 -2.00 33.86 9.76
CA ILE A 88 -1.86 32.75 8.80
C ILE A 88 -1.93 33.28 7.35
N GLY A 89 -2.91 34.15 7.06
CA GLY A 89 -3.06 34.75 5.73
C GLY A 89 -1.91 35.66 5.32
N LYS A 90 -1.28 36.38 6.26
CA LYS A 90 -0.06 37.19 6.00
C LYS A 90 1.20 36.32 5.88
N ALA A 91 1.33 35.27 6.68
CA ALA A 91 2.45 34.33 6.64
C ALA A 91 2.49 33.56 5.30
N ILE A 92 1.36 32.98 4.88
CA ILE A 92 1.23 32.31 3.57
C ILE A 92 1.58 33.28 2.43
N LYS A 93 1.07 34.52 2.48
CA LYS A 93 1.31 35.52 1.43
C LYS A 93 2.77 36.01 1.37
N ASN A 94 3.47 36.04 2.51
CA ASN A 94 4.87 36.48 2.61
C ASN A 94 5.86 35.33 2.33
N HIS A 95 5.58 34.09 2.74
CA HIS A 95 6.40 32.92 2.40
C HIS A 95 6.43 32.67 0.89
N LEU A 96 5.27 32.80 0.22
CA LEU A 96 5.19 32.68 -1.24
C LEU A 96 5.89 33.80 -2.03
N LYS A 97 6.36 34.87 -1.37
CA LYS A 97 7.01 36.02 -2.01
C LYS A 97 8.52 36.11 -1.77
N LYS A 98 9.11 35.35 -0.84
CA LYS A 98 10.55 35.44 -0.52
C LYS A 98 11.27 34.13 -0.81
N ASN A 99 11.86 34.05 -2.01
CA ASN A 99 13.07 33.28 -2.25
C ASN A 99 14.22 33.95 -1.48
N ALA A 100 14.49 33.53 -0.25
CA ALA A 100 15.79 33.69 0.42
C ALA A 100 15.73 33.14 1.85
N PHE A 101 16.03 31.85 2.03
CA PHE A 101 17.25 31.37 2.71
C PHE A 101 17.20 29.83 2.80
N LEU A 102 18.10 29.22 2.03
CA LEU A 102 18.69 27.88 2.03
C LEU A 102 18.16 26.78 3.00
N CYS A 103 17.98 25.59 2.40
CA CYS A 103 17.69 24.24 2.92
C CYS A 103 16.22 23.76 2.86
N ASP A 104 16.07 22.49 2.50
CA ASP A 104 14.98 21.84 1.76
C ASP A 104 13.63 21.56 2.47
N GLU A 105 13.20 22.28 3.51
CA GLU A 105 11.94 21.93 4.21
C GLU A 105 11.00 23.13 4.48
N ASP A 106 10.02 23.36 3.57
CA ASP A 106 8.88 24.29 3.75
C ASP A 106 7.50 23.60 3.59
N ASP A 107 7.48 22.31 3.25
CA ASP A 107 6.27 21.51 3.02
C ASP A 107 5.39 21.41 4.28
N PHE A 108 6.03 21.29 5.45
CA PHE A 108 5.34 21.08 6.72
C PHE A 108 4.53 22.31 7.17
N SER A 109 5.10 23.51 7.01
CA SER A 109 4.46 24.77 7.37
C SER A 109 3.24 25.04 6.49
N HIS A 110 3.36 24.84 5.19
CA HIS A 110 2.28 25.02 4.23
C HIS A 110 1.14 23.99 4.43
N ARG A 111 1.49 22.73 4.70
CA ARG A 111 0.52 21.68 5.03
C ARG A 111 -0.25 22.03 6.30
N THR A 112 0.46 22.41 7.36
CA THR A 112 -0.14 22.80 8.65
C THR A 112 -1.08 23.99 8.47
N ALA A 113 -0.69 24.97 7.65
CA ALA A 113 -1.53 26.11 7.34
C ALA A 113 -2.83 25.71 6.62
N ALA A 114 -2.78 24.79 5.65
CA ALA A 114 -3.98 24.26 5.00
C ALA A 114 -4.91 23.56 6.00
N GLU A 115 -4.36 22.69 6.85
CA GLU A 115 -5.13 21.95 7.85
C GLU A 115 -5.82 22.87 8.85
N VAL A 116 -5.11 23.91 9.32
CA VAL A 116 -5.65 24.92 10.25
C VAL A 116 -6.75 25.74 9.59
N LEU A 117 -6.57 26.18 8.34
CA LEU A 117 -7.61 26.87 7.58
C LEU A 117 -8.86 25.99 7.38
N GLY A 118 -8.67 24.69 7.15
CA GLY A 118 -9.74 23.70 7.09
C GLY A 118 -10.49 23.55 8.42
N LYS A 119 -9.78 23.55 9.55
CA LYS A 119 -10.35 23.47 10.91
C LYS A 119 -11.09 24.74 11.33
N ILE A 120 -10.60 25.91 10.94
CA ILE A 120 -11.26 27.20 11.16
C ILE A 120 -12.66 27.22 10.52
N GLY A 121 -12.88 26.47 9.44
CA GLY A 121 -14.24 26.20 8.94
C GLY A 121 -14.92 27.34 8.16
N SER A 122 -14.24 28.48 7.98
CA SER A 122 -14.84 29.67 7.36
C SER A 122 -14.48 29.83 5.88
N SER A 123 -15.53 29.91 5.04
CA SER A 123 -15.42 30.05 3.58
C SER A 123 -14.76 31.37 3.13
N LYS A 124 -14.66 32.37 4.03
CA LYS A 124 -13.93 33.63 3.77
C LYS A 124 -12.42 33.41 3.55
N HIS A 125 -11.90 32.24 3.90
CA HIS A 125 -10.46 31.94 3.84
C HIS A 125 -10.04 31.10 2.64
N VAL A 126 -10.98 30.72 1.76
CA VAL A 126 -10.68 29.94 0.55
C VAL A 126 -9.60 30.60 -0.31
N ARG A 127 -9.55 31.94 -0.34
CA ARG A 127 -8.52 32.70 -1.05
C ARG A 127 -7.08 32.36 -0.64
N PHE A 128 -6.87 31.89 0.59
CA PHE A 128 -5.56 31.49 1.10
C PHE A 128 -5.21 30.04 0.76
N LEU A 129 -6.19 29.20 0.40
CA LEU A 129 -5.97 27.82 -0.05
C LEU A 129 -5.56 27.75 -1.53
N LYS A 130 -5.96 28.73 -2.35
CA LYS A 130 -5.65 28.75 -3.80
C LYS A 130 -4.17 28.52 -4.14
N PRO A 131 -3.19 29.17 -3.50
CA PRO A 131 -1.78 28.87 -3.76
C PRO A 131 -1.35 27.47 -3.30
N LEU A 132 -1.91 26.96 -2.20
CA LEU A 132 -1.57 25.64 -1.64
C LEU A 132 -2.00 24.48 -2.54
N LEU A 133 -3.06 24.67 -3.34
CA LEU A 133 -3.49 23.71 -4.36
C LEU A 133 -2.48 23.58 -5.51
N LYS A 134 -1.54 24.53 -5.64
CA LYS A 134 -0.48 24.56 -6.67
C LYS A 134 0.92 24.45 -6.07
N ASP A 135 1.02 24.10 -4.79
CA ASP A 135 2.30 23.96 -4.09
C ASP A 135 3.16 22.87 -4.76
N LYS A 136 4.50 22.93 -4.62
CA LYS A 136 5.43 21.91 -5.14
C LYS A 136 5.26 20.55 -4.47
N SER A 137 4.80 20.53 -3.21
CA SER A 137 4.60 19.32 -2.42
C SER A 137 3.24 18.65 -2.65
N VAL A 138 3.24 17.35 -2.91
CA VAL A 138 2.00 16.55 -3.05
C VAL A 138 1.18 16.55 -1.76
N TYR A 139 1.84 16.58 -0.60
CA TYR A 139 1.19 16.58 0.71
C TYR A 139 0.48 17.92 0.98
N VAL A 140 1.09 19.03 0.58
CA VAL A 140 0.48 20.37 0.68
C VAL A 140 -0.71 20.48 -0.27
N ARG A 141 -0.59 20.00 -1.52
CA ARG A 141 -1.71 19.98 -2.48
C ARG A 141 -2.90 19.16 -1.97
N LYS A 142 -2.63 17.98 -1.41
CA LYS A 142 -3.65 17.13 -0.75
C LYS A 142 -4.32 17.86 0.41
N ALA A 143 -3.55 18.41 1.34
CA ALA A 143 -4.08 19.15 2.49
C ALA A 143 -4.88 20.39 2.07
N GLY A 144 -4.43 21.11 1.04
CA GLY A 144 -5.15 22.23 0.44
C GLY A 144 -6.50 21.80 -0.14
N ALA A 145 -6.54 20.66 -0.84
CA ALA A 145 -7.77 20.10 -1.41
C ALA A 145 -8.75 19.69 -0.31
N GLU A 146 -8.31 18.94 0.70
CA GLU A 146 -9.13 18.53 1.84
C GLU A 146 -9.66 19.72 2.64
N ALA A 147 -8.83 20.74 2.87
CA ALA A 147 -9.25 21.98 3.52
C ALA A 147 -10.33 22.68 2.69
N LEU A 148 -10.19 22.70 1.37
CA LEU A 148 -11.19 23.26 0.48
C LEU A 148 -12.50 22.46 0.48
N GLY A 149 -12.48 21.13 0.63
CA GLY A 149 -13.69 20.33 0.87
C GLY A 149 -14.44 20.74 2.15
N LYS A 150 -13.69 21.09 3.20
CA LYS A 150 -14.23 21.52 4.50
C LYS A 150 -14.77 22.94 4.52
N ILE A 151 -14.20 23.88 3.77
CA ILE A 151 -14.61 25.30 3.84
C ILE A 151 -15.19 25.86 2.54
N GLY A 152 -15.03 25.13 1.44
CA GLY A 152 -15.47 25.51 0.11
C GLY A 152 -16.99 25.49 -0.04
N THR A 153 -17.43 26.10 -1.14
CA THR A 153 -18.82 26.17 -1.58
C THR A 153 -18.83 25.81 -3.07
N PRO A 154 -19.98 25.57 -3.73
CA PRO A 154 -20.00 25.06 -5.10
C PRO A 154 -19.19 25.90 -6.10
N LYS A 155 -19.18 27.23 -5.97
CA LYS A 155 -18.34 28.13 -6.77
C LYS A 155 -16.82 27.88 -6.68
N HIS A 156 -16.35 27.11 -5.70
CA HIS A 156 -14.94 26.80 -5.49
C HIS A 156 -14.54 25.43 -6.07
N ILE A 157 -15.48 24.67 -6.63
CA ILE A 157 -15.21 23.36 -7.25
C ILE A 157 -14.21 23.49 -8.42
N LEU A 158 -14.29 24.58 -9.18
CA LEU A 158 -13.35 24.87 -10.27
C LEU A 158 -11.87 24.89 -9.81
N LEU A 159 -11.61 25.14 -8.51
CA LEU A 159 -10.25 25.12 -7.98
C LEU A 159 -9.73 23.68 -7.74
N LEU A 160 -10.64 22.70 -7.67
CA LEU A 160 -10.34 21.27 -7.47
C LEU A 160 -10.30 20.49 -8.79
N GLU A 161 -10.91 21.01 -9.88
CA GLU A 161 -10.93 20.35 -11.19
C GLU A 161 -9.54 19.96 -11.70
N PRO A 162 -8.49 20.81 -11.65
CA PRO A 162 -7.15 20.41 -12.09
C PRO A 162 -6.56 19.27 -11.27
N LEU A 163 -6.99 19.12 -10.01
CA LEU A 163 -6.48 18.11 -9.10
C LEU A 163 -7.12 16.73 -9.31
N LEU A 164 -8.26 16.65 -10.00
CA LEU A 164 -8.89 15.38 -10.39
C LEU A 164 -8.03 14.59 -11.39
N PHE A 165 -7.22 15.29 -12.18
CA PHE A 165 -6.33 14.72 -13.19
C PHE A 165 -4.86 14.76 -12.76
N HIS A 166 -4.59 15.01 -11.48
CA HIS A 166 -3.24 15.10 -10.96
C HIS A 166 -2.54 13.73 -10.92
N LEU A 167 -1.25 13.62 -11.27
CA LEU A 167 -0.53 12.33 -11.35
C LEU A 167 -0.50 11.50 -10.04
N ASN A 168 -0.79 12.11 -8.90
CA ASN A 168 -0.79 11.47 -7.58
C ASN A 168 -2.22 11.14 -7.12
N ARG A 169 -2.51 9.85 -6.93
CA ARG A 169 -3.86 9.32 -6.59
C ARG A 169 -4.42 9.85 -5.27
N ASP A 170 -3.57 10.19 -4.33
CA ASP A 170 -3.97 10.77 -3.05
C ASP A 170 -4.52 12.19 -3.22
N VAL A 171 -3.90 12.99 -4.09
CA VAL A 171 -4.39 14.31 -4.48
C VAL A 171 -5.69 14.20 -5.29
N GLN A 172 -5.79 13.23 -6.21
CA GLN A 172 -7.03 12.97 -6.97
C GLN A 172 -8.18 12.57 -6.05
N LYS A 173 -7.96 11.60 -5.14
CA LYS A 173 -8.95 11.14 -4.17
C LYS A 173 -9.37 12.28 -3.24
N ALA A 174 -8.43 13.09 -2.76
CA ALA A 174 -8.72 14.26 -1.94
C ALA A 174 -9.58 15.27 -2.70
N ALA A 175 -9.28 15.55 -3.97
CA ALA A 175 -10.09 16.43 -4.81
C ALA A 175 -11.49 15.87 -5.04
N ALA A 176 -11.62 14.60 -5.42
CA ALA A 176 -12.92 13.95 -5.66
C ALA A 176 -13.80 13.94 -4.39
N ARG A 177 -13.23 13.52 -3.24
CA ARG A 177 -13.93 13.56 -1.94
C ARG A 177 -14.33 14.97 -1.54
N SER A 178 -13.48 15.95 -1.78
CA SER A 178 -13.75 17.36 -1.44
C SER A 178 -14.87 17.93 -2.30
N ILE A 179 -14.93 17.58 -3.59
CA ILE A 179 -16.03 17.94 -4.49
C ILE A 179 -17.34 17.30 -3.99
N GLU A 180 -17.34 16.00 -3.69
CA GLU A 180 -18.51 15.31 -3.12
C GLU A 180 -18.98 15.97 -1.82
N GLN A 181 -18.04 16.30 -0.92
CA GLN A 181 -18.35 16.96 0.36
C GLN A 181 -18.99 18.33 0.16
N ILE A 182 -18.47 19.15 -0.76
CA ILE A 182 -19.05 20.46 -1.11
C ILE A 182 -20.45 20.30 -1.68
N TYR A 183 -20.66 19.35 -2.61
CA TYR A 183 -21.98 19.09 -3.19
C TYR A 183 -22.99 18.57 -2.15
N ARG A 184 -22.60 17.62 -1.30
CA ARG A 184 -23.47 17.08 -0.24
C ARG A 184 -23.87 18.12 0.80
N ARG A 185 -22.99 19.07 1.12
CA ARG A 185 -23.31 20.17 2.03
C ARG A 185 -24.26 21.18 1.40
N SER A 186 -24.15 21.39 0.10
CA SER A 186 -24.91 22.41 -0.64
C SER A 186 -26.27 21.90 -1.14
N ASN A 187 -26.46 20.58 -1.24
CA ASN A 187 -27.71 19.95 -1.69
C ASN A 187 -28.38 19.12 -0.57
N PRO A 188 -29.50 19.59 0.02
CA PRO A 188 -30.23 18.90 1.08
C PRO A 188 -30.70 17.49 0.70
N LYS A 189 -31.10 17.27 -0.56
CA LYS A 189 -31.49 15.95 -1.09
C LYS A 189 -30.33 14.95 -1.10
N LEU A 190 -29.13 15.37 -1.50
CA LEU A 190 -27.91 14.54 -1.47
C LEU A 190 -27.39 14.30 -0.05
N ARG A 191 -27.65 15.23 0.88
CA ARG A 191 -27.36 15.05 2.31
C ARG A 191 -28.25 13.98 2.95
N PHE A 192 -29.52 13.92 2.56
CA PHE A 192 -30.49 12.90 2.98
C PHE A 192 -30.14 11.53 2.40
N ILE A 193 -29.87 11.45 1.09
CA ILE A 193 -29.38 10.23 0.43
C ILE A 193 -28.07 9.78 1.08
N GLY A 194 -27.13 10.68 1.38
CA GLY A 194 -25.88 10.33 2.06
C GLY A 194 -26.04 9.84 3.51
N ARG A 195 -27.14 10.17 4.20
CA ARG A 195 -27.49 9.59 5.51
C ARG A 195 -28.15 8.21 5.36
N ILE A 196 -28.98 8.05 4.33
CA ILE A 196 -29.55 6.75 3.96
C ILE A 196 -28.45 5.80 3.52
N LEU A 197 -27.47 6.26 2.73
CA LEU A 197 -26.31 5.48 2.29
C LEU A 197 -25.37 5.13 3.44
N LYS A 198 -25.24 5.97 4.48
CA LYS A 198 -24.46 5.63 5.68
C LYS A 198 -25.16 4.58 6.54
N LYS A 199 -26.48 4.72 6.72
CA LYS A 199 -27.32 3.66 7.31
C LYS A 199 -27.36 2.41 6.43
N SER A 200 -27.20 2.55 5.11
CA SER A 200 -27.05 1.44 4.17
C SER A 200 -25.61 0.95 4.07
N GLU A 201 -24.59 1.63 4.59
CA GLU A 201 -23.22 1.12 4.73
C GLU A 201 -23.16 0.21 5.95
N GLU A 202 -23.76 0.64 7.06
CA GLU A 202 -24.03 -0.20 8.24
C GLU A 202 -25.01 -1.34 7.96
N LYS A 203 -25.86 -1.21 6.92
CA LYS A 203 -26.67 -2.32 6.38
C LYS A 203 -26.00 -3.05 5.21
N LYS A 204 -24.99 -2.49 4.53
CA LYS A 204 -24.25 -3.15 3.43
C LYS A 204 -23.32 -4.22 3.97
N SER A 205 -22.83 -4.07 5.21
CA SER A 205 -22.24 -5.17 5.96
C SER A 205 -23.21 -6.36 6.18
N LEU A 206 -24.53 -6.14 6.03
CA LEU A 206 -25.56 -7.19 6.05
C LEU A 206 -26.25 -7.47 4.69
N ILE A 207 -26.11 -6.60 3.68
CA ILE A 207 -26.84 -6.67 2.39
C ILE A 207 -25.91 -6.83 1.18
N ILE A 208 -24.58 -6.70 1.31
CA ILE A 208 -23.63 -7.29 0.35
C ILE A 208 -23.50 -8.79 0.65
N LYS A 209 -24.62 -9.50 0.58
CA LYS A 209 -24.66 -10.86 0.05
C LYS A 209 -25.12 -10.74 -1.40
N SER A 210 -24.43 -9.93 -2.20
CA SER A 210 -24.45 -10.15 -3.64
C SER A 210 -23.95 -11.57 -3.82
N HIS A 211 -24.71 -12.39 -4.55
CA HIS A 211 -24.18 -13.70 -4.92
C HIS A 211 -22.81 -13.45 -5.58
N PRO A 212 -21.74 -14.10 -5.11
CA PRO A 212 -20.43 -13.93 -5.71
C PRO A 212 -20.56 -14.13 -7.22
N LEU A 213 -19.85 -13.32 -7.99
CA LEU A 213 -19.79 -13.52 -9.44
C LEU A 213 -19.45 -14.98 -9.71
N LYS A 214 -20.18 -15.62 -10.64
CA LYS A 214 -20.12 -17.07 -10.86
C LYS A 214 -18.70 -17.59 -11.09
N SER A 215 -17.85 -16.79 -11.72
CA SER A 215 -16.49 -17.15 -12.06
C SER A 215 -15.49 -16.01 -11.81
N LEU A 216 -14.33 -16.35 -11.23
CA LEU A 216 -13.17 -15.46 -11.07
C LEU A 216 -12.09 -15.82 -12.08
N HIS A 217 -11.66 -14.86 -12.91
CA HIS A 217 -10.56 -15.02 -13.87
C HIS A 217 -9.29 -14.35 -13.36
N ILE A 218 -8.19 -15.09 -13.30
CA ILE A 218 -6.90 -14.66 -12.74
C ILE A 218 -5.79 -14.90 -13.76
N LEU A 219 -5.02 -13.87 -14.08
CA LEU A 219 -3.78 -14.01 -14.84
C LEU A 219 -2.63 -14.28 -13.88
N HIS A 220 -1.89 -15.36 -14.08
CA HIS A 220 -0.67 -15.67 -13.35
C HIS A 220 0.54 -15.59 -14.29
N ILE A 221 1.45 -14.69 -13.93
CA ILE A 221 2.71 -14.42 -14.62
C ILE A 221 3.85 -14.38 -13.60
N SER A 222 5.09 -14.55 -14.03
CA SER A 222 6.25 -14.54 -13.16
C SER A 222 7.53 -14.28 -13.95
N ASP A 223 8.64 -14.11 -13.25
CA ASP A 223 9.99 -14.28 -13.80
C ASP A 223 10.24 -13.41 -15.03
N ILE A 224 9.79 -12.15 -14.98
CA ILE A 224 9.89 -11.21 -16.09
C ILE A 224 11.36 -10.85 -16.40
N HIS A 225 12.22 -10.82 -15.37
CA HIS A 225 13.65 -10.54 -15.52
C HIS A 225 13.92 -9.27 -16.35
N TYR A 226 13.17 -8.20 -16.08
CA TYR A 226 13.24 -7.02 -16.91
C TYR A 226 14.62 -6.34 -16.80
N SER A 227 15.30 -6.21 -17.93
CA SER A 227 16.51 -5.41 -18.11
C SER A 227 16.18 -4.13 -18.88
N THR A 228 17.04 -3.10 -18.75
CA THR A 228 16.90 -1.84 -19.51
C THR A 228 17.36 -1.97 -20.96
N GLU A 229 17.85 -3.14 -21.37
CA GLU A 229 18.30 -3.40 -22.73
C GLU A 229 17.09 -3.63 -23.65
N ASN A 230 17.05 -2.90 -24.76
CA ASN A 230 15.99 -3.05 -25.74
C ASN A 230 16.30 -4.21 -26.68
N ASP A 231 15.89 -5.42 -26.29
CA ASP A 231 15.88 -6.57 -27.19
C ASP A 231 14.58 -6.58 -28.04
N PRO A 232 14.68 -6.48 -29.38
CA PRO A 232 13.54 -6.63 -30.29
C PRO A 232 12.80 -7.97 -30.14
N SER A 233 13.50 -9.05 -29.79
CA SER A 233 12.93 -10.38 -29.62
C SER A 233 11.94 -10.40 -28.44
N ILE A 234 12.37 -9.86 -27.30
CA ILE A 234 11.56 -9.67 -26.09
C ILE A 234 10.33 -8.81 -26.40
N THR A 235 10.53 -7.72 -27.14
CA THR A 235 9.44 -6.81 -27.52
C THR A 235 8.39 -7.51 -28.37
N ARG A 236 8.81 -8.37 -29.31
CA ARG A 236 7.90 -9.19 -30.13
C ARG A 236 7.11 -10.19 -29.29
N ILE A 237 7.78 -10.95 -28.41
CA ILE A 237 7.14 -11.95 -27.55
C ILE A 237 6.07 -11.28 -26.69
N PHE A 238 6.41 -10.13 -26.10
CA PHE A 238 5.49 -9.36 -25.26
C PHE A 238 4.27 -8.82 -26.03
N HIS A 239 4.46 -8.31 -27.25
CA HIS A 239 3.32 -7.88 -28.08
C HIS A 239 2.39 -9.04 -28.44
N GLU A 240 2.93 -10.21 -28.81
CA GLU A 240 2.11 -11.38 -29.09
C GLU A 240 1.43 -11.91 -27.82
N PHE A 241 2.03 -11.73 -26.64
CA PHE A 241 1.41 -12.06 -25.36
C PHE A 241 0.16 -11.21 -25.09
N LEU A 242 0.27 -9.88 -25.26
CA LEU A 242 -0.89 -8.98 -25.13
C LEU A 242 -2.01 -9.33 -26.12
N LYS A 243 -1.65 -9.70 -27.35
CA LYS A 243 -2.58 -10.13 -28.38
C LYS A 243 -3.28 -11.45 -28.02
N ASP A 244 -2.56 -12.43 -27.47
CA ASP A 244 -3.12 -13.71 -27.04
C ASP A 244 -4.14 -13.51 -25.89
N ILE A 245 -3.84 -12.64 -24.91
CA ILE A 245 -4.80 -12.24 -23.86
C ILE A 245 -6.04 -11.59 -24.46
N LYS A 246 -5.86 -10.67 -25.44
CA LYS A 246 -6.98 -10.00 -26.09
C LYS A 246 -7.90 -11.01 -26.79
N GLN A 247 -7.32 -11.97 -27.52
CA GLN A 247 -8.07 -13.05 -28.18
C GLN A 247 -8.79 -13.93 -27.16
N TRP A 248 -8.16 -14.24 -26.02
CA TRP A 248 -8.82 -14.96 -24.94
C TRP A 248 -10.06 -14.20 -24.44
N ARG A 249 -9.94 -12.89 -24.21
CA ARG A 249 -11.06 -12.05 -23.77
C ARG A 249 -12.19 -12.05 -24.80
N GLU A 250 -11.86 -11.87 -26.08
CA GLU A 250 -12.84 -11.89 -27.18
C GLU A 250 -13.61 -13.22 -27.22
N LYS A 251 -12.91 -14.36 -27.11
CA LYS A 251 -13.52 -15.70 -27.01
C LYS A 251 -14.39 -15.88 -25.77
N ASN A 252 -14.06 -15.20 -24.68
CA ASN A 252 -14.77 -15.24 -23.40
C ASN A 252 -15.76 -14.07 -23.24
N HIS A 253 -16.38 -13.60 -24.32
CA HIS A 253 -17.40 -12.54 -24.32
C HIS A 253 -16.92 -11.22 -23.68
N ASN A 254 -15.65 -10.87 -23.89
CA ASN A 254 -14.97 -9.71 -23.35
C ASN A 254 -14.95 -9.61 -21.82
N LYS A 255 -15.16 -10.73 -21.11
CA LYS A 255 -15.01 -10.79 -19.64
C LYS A 255 -13.64 -10.24 -19.21
N PRO A 256 -13.57 -9.48 -18.11
CA PRO A 256 -12.31 -8.98 -17.61
C PRO A 256 -11.51 -10.11 -16.96
N ILE A 257 -10.18 -9.96 -16.96
CA ILE A 257 -9.38 -10.63 -15.95
C ILE A 257 -9.54 -9.82 -14.66
N HIS A 258 -10.00 -10.48 -13.61
CA HIS A 258 -10.40 -9.82 -12.37
C HIS A 258 -9.24 -9.59 -11.41
N ALA A 259 -8.17 -10.39 -11.52
CA ALA A 259 -6.96 -10.25 -10.71
C ALA A 259 -5.72 -10.69 -11.51
N ILE A 260 -4.57 -10.09 -11.22
CA ILE A 260 -3.28 -10.48 -11.77
C ILE A 260 -2.37 -10.84 -10.60
N CYS A 261 -1.79 -12.03 -10.62
CA CYS A 261 -0.76 -12.47 -9.69
C CYS A 261 0.60 -12.49 -10.40
N LEU A 262 1.57 -11.71 -9.92
CA LEU A 262 2.94 -11.71 -10.40
C LEU A 262 3.85 -12.29 -9.31
N THR A 263 4.36 -13.50 -9.52
CA THR A 263 5.06 -14.29 -8.50
C THR A 263 6.58 -14.13 -8.48
N GLY A 264 7.07 -12.90 -8.55
CA GLY A 264 8.48 -12.57 -8.37
C GLY A 264 9.31 -12.41 -9.65
N ASP A 265 10.57 -12.05 -9.44
CA ASP A 265 11.59 -11.79 -10.45
C ASP A 265 11.09 -10.80 -11.51
N ILE A 266 10.61 -9.65 -11.04
CA ILE A 266 10.15 -8.56 -11.91
C ILE A 266 11.35 -7.93 -12.61
N ALA A 267 12.36 -7.58 -11.81
CA ALA A 267 13.60 -6.96 -12.26
C ALA A 267 14.68 -8.03 -12.49
N PHE A 268 15.62 -7.78 -13.41
CA PHE A 268 16.76 -8.68 -13.63
C PHE A 268 17.78 -8.65 -12.48
N SER A 269 17.95 -7.49 -11.82
CA SER A 269 18.98 -7.29 -10.80
C SER A 269 18.59 -6.30 -9.69
N GLY A 270 17.29 -6.09 -9.49
CA GLY A 270 16.73 -5.24 -8.43
C GLY A 270 17.08 -3.76 -8.57
N GLN A 271 17.53 -3.30 -9.75
CA GLN A 271 17.94 -1.90 -9.95
C GLN A 271 16.70 -1.00 -10.10
N LYS A 272 16.80 0.22 -9.58
CA LYS A 272 15.67 1.17 -9.57
C LYS A 272 15.14 1.47 -10.97
N GLU A 273 16.04 1.59 -11.94
CA GLU A 273 15.75 1.94 -13.33
C GLU A 273 14.93 0.84 -14.04
N GLN A 274 15.12 -0.42 -13.66
CA GLN A 274 14.37 -1.56 -14.19
C GLN A 274 12.89 -1.45 -13.80
N TYR A 275 12.60 -1.07 -12.54
CA TYR A 275 11.22 -0.87 -12.06
C TYR A 275 10.53 0.35 -12.70
N VAL A 276 11.26 1.45 -12.88
CA VAL A 276 10.73 2.64 -13.58
C VAL A 276 10.35 2.29 -15.01
N SER A 277 11.19 1.51 -15.70
CA SER A 277 11.03 1.17 -17.11
C SER A 277 9.96 0.11 -17.35
N ILE A 278 9.89 -0.93 -16.50
CA ILE A 278 8.89 -2.00 -16.63
C ILE A 278 7.46 -1.50 -16.38
N HIS A 279 7.28 -0.40 -15.64
CA HIS A 279 5.97 0.15 -15.30
C HIS A 279 5.07 0.35 -16.53
N LYS A 280 5.65 0.77 -17.66
CA LYS A 280 4.92 0.91 -18.93
C LYS A 280 4.31 -0.42 -19.39
N ARG A 281 5.08 -1.51 -19.36
CA ARG A 281 4.62 -2.85 -19.76
C ARG A 281 3.55 -3.37 -18.80
N ILE A 282 3.70 -3.16 -17.49
CA ILE A 282 2.68 -3.52 -16.51
C ILE A 282 1.37 -2.78 -16.77
N ASN A 283 1.41 -1.49 -17.12
CA ASN A 283 0.22 -0.73 -17.49
C ASN A 283 -0.44 -1.24 -18.79
N GLU A 284 0.35 -1.64 -19.78
CA GLU A 284 -0.17 -2.26 -21.01
C GLU A 284 -0.91 -3.57 -20.71
N ILE A 285 -0.38 -4.40 -19.79
CA ILE A 285 -1.08 -5.61 -19.30
C ILE A 285 -2.40 -5.23 -18.62
N LEU A 286 -2.39 -4.26 -17.68
CA LEU A 286 -3.60 -3.83 -16.97
C LEU A 286 -4.71 -3.36 -17.95
N ILE A 287 -4.33 -2.60 -18.98
CA ILE A 287 -5.26 -2.10 -20.01
C ILE A 287 -5.85 -3.25 -20.82
N VAL A 288 -5.02 -4.15 -21.35
CA VAL A 288 -5.46 -5.26 -22.21
C VAL A 288 -6.34 -6.25 -21.44
N THR A 289 -5.97 -6.53 -20.18
CA THR A 289 -6.71 -7.44 -19.31
C THR A 289 -8.02 -6.84 -18.78
N GLY A 290 -8.11 -5.50 -18.72
CA GLY A 290 -9.19 -4.79 -18.03
C GLY A 290 -9.13 -4.94 -16.51
N CYS A 291 -8.01 -5.41 -15.96
CA CYS A 291 -7.84 -5.63 -14.54
C CYS A 291 -7.65 -4.29 -13.81
N PRO A 292 -8.39 -4.03 -12.70
CA PRO A 292 -8.13 -2.88 -11.86
C PRO A 292 -6.72 -2.90 -11.28
N GLN A 293 -6.08 -1.74 -11.20
CA GLN A 293 -4.71 -1.61 -10.69
C GLN A 293 -4.54 -2.11 -9.24
N ASP A 294 -5.57 -1.97 -8.41
CA ASP A 294 -5.57 -2.50 -7.03
C ASP A 294 -5.85 -4.01 -6.96
N ARG A 295 -6.03 -4.69 -8.10
CA ARG A 295 -6.10 -6.15 -8.20
C ARG A 295 -4.89 -6.76 -8.89
N LEU A 296 -3.79 -6.00 -8.93
CA LEU A 296 -2.45 -6.51 -9.19
C LEU A 296 -1.80 -6.89 -7.85
N PHE A 297 -1.45 -8.17 -7.72
CA PHE A 297 -0.84 -8.78 -6.55
C PHE A 297 0.57 -9.21 -6.90
N LEU A 298 1.55 -8.49 -6.37
CA LEU A 298 2.97 -8.66 -6.62
C LEU A 298 3.62 -9.27 -5.39
N ILE A 299 4.57 -10.16 -5.57
CA ILE A 299 5.55 -10.57 -4.55
C ILE A 299 6.94 -10.49 -5.16
N PRO A 300 8.00 -10.24 -4.35
CA PRO A 300 9.35 -10.20 -4.88
C PRO A 300 9.96 -11.60 -5.05
N GLY A 301 10.87 -11.72 -6.01
CA GLY A 301 11.76 -12.87 -6.20
C GLY A 301 13.21 -12.58 -5.82
N ASN A 302 14.11 -13.52 -6.06
CA ASN A 302 15.53 -13.36 -5.70
C ASN A 302 16.28 -12.40 -6.63
N HIS A 303 15.84 -12.19 -7.87
CA HIS A 303 16.40 -11.17 -8.77
C HIS A 303 15.92 -9.74 -8.44
N ASP A 304 14.87 -9.61 -7.63
CA ASP A 304 14.38 -8.31 -7.13
C ASP A 304 15.23 -7.75 -5.96
N VAL A 305 16.15 -8.56 -5.43
CA VAL A 305 17.15 -8.17 -4.43
C VAL A 305 18.19 -7.27 -5.08
N HIS A 306 18.27 -6.00 -4.66
CA HIS A 306 19.33 -5.11 -5.14
C HIS A 306 20.68 -5.50 -4.50
N GLU A 307 21.76 -5.31 -5.26
CA GLU A 307 23.13 -5.68 -4.85
C GLU A 307 23.30 -7.18 -4.53
N TYR A 308 22.59 -8.05 -5.25
CA TYR A 308 22.58 -9.50 -5.03
C TYR A 308 23.99 -10.17 -4.97
N ASN A 309 25.01 -9.52 -5.53
CA ASN A 309 26.38 -10.00 -5.55
C ASN A 309 27.34 -9.24 -4.62
N ASN A 310 26.88 -8.22 -3.87
CA ASN A 310 27.73 -7.34 -3.07
C ASN A 310 27.02 -6.85 -1.78
N PHE A 311 26.59 -7.78 -0.93
CA PHE A 311 25.91 -7.43 0.32
C PHE A 311 26.85 -6.81 1.36
N SER A 312 26.30 -5.99 2.26
CA SER A 312 27.04 -5.50 3.42
C SER A 312 27.47 -6.64 4.34
N GLU A 313 28.60 -6.47 5.05
CA GLU A 313 29.08 -7.44 6.04
C GLU A 313 28.02 -7.74 7.11
N GLU A 314 27.27 -6.71 7.54
CA GLU A 314 26.16 -6.84 8.48
C GLU A 314 25.04 -7.75 7.94
N CYS A 315 24.62 -7.58 6.68
CA CYS A 315 23.62 -8.45 6.07
C CYS A 315 24.09 -9.91 6.01
N GLN A 316 25.38 -10.12 5.69
CA GLN A 316 25.95 -11.46 5.62
C GLN A 316 26.00 -12.11 7.01
N GLN A 317 26.41 -11.38 8.05
CA GLN A 317 26.43 -11.87 9.42
C GLN A 317 25.05 -12.29 9.91
N ILE A 318 24.03 -11.44 9.69
CA ILE A 318 22.63 -11.74 10.04
C ILE A 318 22.17 -13.03 9.35
N MET A 319 22.55 -13.21 8.08
CA MET A 319 22.19 -14.40 7.32
C MET A 319 22.88 -15.67 7.84
N ASP A 320 24.18 -15.59 8.11
CA ASP A 320 24.97 -16.70 8.63
C ASP A 320 24.43 -17.19 9.99
N GLU A 321 23.91 -16.28 10.82
CA GLU A 321 23.18 -16.59 12.05
C GLU A 321 21.82 -17.23 11.79
N ALA A 322 21.00 -16.62 10.91
CA ALA A 322 19.66 -17.11 10.56
C ALA A 322 19.67 -18.53 9.98
N VAL A 323 20.71 -18.89 9.24
CA VAL A 323 20.87 -20.26 8.71
C VAL A 323 21.11 -21.28 9.81
N LYS A 324 21.79 -20.90 10.90
CA LYS A 324 22.14 -21.80 12.01
C LYS A 324 20.99 -21.97 13.01
N ASP A 325 20.21 -20.92 13.25
CA ASP A 325 19.24 -20.86 14.33
C ASP A 325 17.87 -20.33 13.86
N GLU A 326 16.82 -21.16 14.01
CA GLU A 326 15.44 -20.81 13.68
C GLU A 326 14.90 -19.63 14.50
N THR A 327 15.31 -19.48 15.76
CA THR A 327 14.84 -18.37 16.59
C THR A 327 15.37 -17.02 16.09
N THR A 328 16.47 -17.02 15.35
CA THR A 328 17.01 -15.82 14.70
C THR A 328 16.08 -15.33 13.59
N ILE A 329 15.46 -16.22 12.84
CA ILE A 329 14.51 -15.85 11.78
C ILE A 329 13.29 -15.13 12.37
N ASP A 330 12.70 -15.67 13.42
CA ASP A 330 11.54 -15.05 14.06
C ASP A 330 11.89 -13.71 14.72
N ARG A 331 13.11 -13.56 15.26
CA ARG A 331 13.62 -12.27 15.75
C ARG A 331 13.73 -11.23 14.63
N ILE A 332 14.23 -11.63 13.45
CA ILE A 332 14.31 -10.76 12.28
C ILE A 332 12.92 -10.32 11.82
N LEU A 333 11.98 -11.28 11.72
CA LEU A 333 10.61 -11.03 11.26
C LEU A 333 9.75 -10.23 12.25
N SER A 334 10.07 -10.25 13.55
CA SER A 334 9.32 -9.54 14.59
C SER A 334 9.84 -8.11 14.86
N ASP A 335 11.14 -7.85 14.69
CA ASP A 335 11.76 -6.54 15.00
C ASP A 335 12.34 -5.84 13.76
N PHE A 336 11.45 -5.36 12.89
CA PHE A 336 11.84 -4.64 11.68
C PHE A 336 12.77 -3.45 11.95
N LYS A 337 12.58 -2.71 13.05
CA LYS A 337 13.39 -1.52 13.36
C LYS A 337 14.84 -1.91 13.62
N LYS A 338 15.06 -2.97 14.39
CA LYS A 338 16.40 -3.48 14.67
C LYS A 338 17.07 -4.03 13.42
N TYR A 339 16.33 -4.75 12.58
CA TYR A 339 16.87 -5.41 11.39
C TYR A 339 16.63 -4.63 10.09
N ARG A 340 16.41 -3.31 10.18
CA ARG A 340 16.03 -2.47 9.02
C ARG A 340 16.98 -2.65 7.84
N HIS A 341 18.29 -2.64 8.06
CA HIS A 341 19.30 -2.80 7.01
C HIS A 341 19.18 -4.14 6.27
N PHE A 342 18.72 -5.20 6.95
CA PHE A 342 18.45 -6.48 6.30
C PHE A 342 17.30 -6.41 5.28
N TYR A 343 16.31 -5.55 5.51
CA TYR A 343 15.16 -5.34 4.61
C TYR A 343 15.45 -4.36 3.48
N GLU A 344 16.47 -3.51 3.64
CA GLU A 344 16.81 -2.48 2.66
C GLU A 344 17.11 -3.09 1.29
N LYS A 345 17.55 -4.35 1.23
CA LYS A 345 17.74 -5.12 -0.01
C LYS A 345 16.53 -5.16 -0.97
N PHE A 346 15.32 -4.91 -0.47
CA PHE A 346 14.08 -4.79 -1.27
C PHE A 346 13.56 -3.34 -1.41
N THR A 347 14.34 -2.33 -1.05
CA THR A 347 13.88 -0.92 -1.06
C THR A 347 13.39 -0.47 -2.43
N HIS A 348 14.08 -0.85 -3.52
CA HIS A 348 13.64 -0.51 -4.87
C HIS A 348 12.32 -1.19 -5.25
N TYR A 349 12.16 -2.48 -4.91
CA TYR A 349 10.93 -3.23 -5.12
C TYR A 349 9.75 -2.60 -4.37
N TYR A 350 9.88 -2.41 -3.05
CA TYR A 350 8.79 -1.86 -2.25
C TYR A 350 8.50 -0.39 -2.58
N GLY A 351 9.54 0.39 -2.90
CA GLY A 351 9.38 1.75 -3.42
C GLY A 351 8.62 1.79 -4.74
N TYR A 352 8.84 0.81 -5.63
CA TYR A 352 8.05 0.66 -6.86
C TYR A 352 6.59 0.32 -6.58
N VAL A 353 6.31 -0.64 -5.68
CA VAL A 353 4.94 -0.98 -5.24
C VAL A 353 4.22 0.26 -4.70
N GLU A 354 4.89 1.06 -3.87
CA GLU A 354 4.36 2.28 -3.26
C GLU A 354 4.05 3.37 -4.28
N THR A 355 5.06 3.75 -5.05
CA THR A 355 4.96 4.87 -5.99
C THR A 355 4.03 4.57 -7.16
N SER A 356 3.92 3.30 -7.57
CA SER A 356 2.99 2.86 -8.61
C SER A 356 1.54 2.79 -8.11
N GLY A 357 1.30 2.79 -6.80
CA GLY A 357 -0.04 2.72 -6.21
C GLY A 357 -0.65 1.31 -6.27
N PHE A 358 0.16 0.26 -6.25
CA PHE A 358 -0.27 -1.14 -6.18
C PHE A 358 -0.62 -1.51 -4.73
N THR A 359 -1.63 -0.84 -4.17
CA THR A 359 -1.84 -0.81 -2.71
C THR A 359 -2.09 -2.17 -2.07
N ASN A 360 -2.67 -3.11 -2.82
CA ASN A 360 -2.93 -4.46 -2.33
C ASN A 360 -1.73 -5.41 -2.40
N SER A 361 -0.62 -4.94 -2.98
CA SER A 361 0.69 -5.61 -2.92
C SER A 361 1.58 -5.09 -1.79
N HIS A 362 1.13 -4.08 -1.04
CA HIS A 362 1.88 -3.61 0.13
C HIS A 362 1.88 -4.65 1.23
N PRO A 363 3.05 -4.92 1.85
CA PRO A 363 3.09 -5.71 3.07
C PRO A 363 2.22 -5.11 4.16
N GLU A 364 1.69 -5.97 5.03
CA GLU A 364 0.98 -5.53 6.22
C GLU A 364 1.89 -4.74 7.17
N THR A 365 1.27 -3.96 8.05
CA THR A 365 2.00 -3.23 9.09
C THR A 365 1.46 -3.57 10.47
N HIS A 366 2.35 -3.89 11.41
CA HIS A 366 2.00 -4.08 12.81
C HIS A 366 2.80 -3.12 13.68
N GLU A 367 2.12 -2.29 14.48
CA GLU A 367 2.76 -1.27 15.33
C GLU A 367 3.73 -0.32 14.60
N GLY A 368 3.47 -0.07 13.30
CA GLY A 368 4.31 0.76 12.44
C GLY A 368 5.52 0.04 11.85
N ASN A 369 5.68 -1.27 12.07
CA ASN A 369 6.69 -2.10 11.43
C ASN A 369 6.08 -2.83 10.21
N PRO A 370 6.63 -2.65 9.00
CA PRO A 370 6.20 -3.43 7.84
C PRO A 370 6.58 -4.90 8.00
N LYS A 371 5.65 -5.77 7.61
CA LYS A 371 5.83 -7.22 7.52
C LYS A 371 6.45 -7.58 6.17
N SER A 372 6.68 -8.87 5.95
CA SER A 372 7.17 -9.42 4.67
C SER A 372 6.10 -10.19 3.91
N TRP A 373 4.85 -9.98 4.30
CA TRP A 373 3.68 -10.64 3.76
C TRP A 373 2.50 -9.67 3.70
N TYR A 374 1.51 -10.01 2.89
CA TYR A 374 0.19 -9.37 2.90
C TYR A 374 -0.93 -10.41 2.81
N SER A 375 -2.12 -10.03 3.27
CA SER A 375 -3.34 -10.85 3.23
C SER A 375 -4.49 -9.97 2.75
N ARG A 376 -5.15 -10.33 1.65
CA ARG A 376 -6.19 -9.51 1.02
C ARG A 376 -7.39 -10.36 0.64
N ARG A 377 -8.56 -10.05 1.21
CA ARG A 377 -9.83 -10.62 0.75
C ARG A 377 -10.33 -9.91 -0.50
N LEU A 378 -10.79 -10.67 -1.49
CA LEU A 378 -11.52 -10.12 -2.63
C LEU A 378 -12.99 -9.94 -2.23
N GLU A 379 -13.48 -8.70 -2.09
CA GLU A 379 -14.84 -8.46 -1.57
C GLU A 379 -15.96 -9.12 -2.39
N ASP A 380 -15.76 -9.26 -3.71
CA ASP A 380 -16.76 -9.82 -4.64
C ASP A 380 -16.71 -11.35 -4.76
N PHE A 381 -15.70 -12.00 -4.17
CA PHE A 381 -15.41 -13.42 -4.36
C PHE A 381 -15.06 -14.11 -3.04
N PRO A 382 -15.37 -15.40 -2.84
CA PRO A 382 -14.94 -16.15 -1.66
C PRO A 382 -13.47 -16.56 -1.78
N VAL A 383 -12.60 -15.59 -2.05
CA VAL A 383 -11.17 -15.78 -2.30
C VAL A 383 -10.37 -14.80 -1.46
N ARG A 384 -9.32 -15.32 -0.82
CA ARG A 384 -8.30 -14.53 -0.13
C ARG A 384 -6.95 -14.79 -0.80
N ILE A 385 -6.21 -13.72 -1.04
CA ILE A 385 -4.88 -13.77 -1.62
C ILE A 385 -3.88 -13.45 -0.51
N ILE A 386 -2.93 -14.37 -0.31
CA ILE A 386 -1.81 -14.19 0.62
C ILE A 386 -0.54 -14.14 -0.20
N GLY A 387 0.25 -13.07 -0.07
CA GLY A 387 1.57 -12.97 -0.66
C GLY A 387 2.65 -13.05 0.43
N LEU A 388 3.63 -13.93 0.25
CA LEU A 388 4.79 -14.05 1.14
C LEU A 388 6.08 -13.73 0.38
N ASN A 389 7.00 -13.02 1.03
CA ASN A 389 8.34 -12.83 0.51
C ASN A 389 9.21 -14.06 0.82
N SER A 390 9.18 -15.03 -0.09
CA SER A 390 10.05 -16.22 -0.04
C SER A 390 11.51 -15.93 -0.45
N ALA A 391 11.82 -14.70 -0.87
CA ALA A 391 13.16 -14.26 -1.25
C ALA A 391 13.88 -13.49 -0.13
N LEU A 392 13.24 -13.34 1.04
CA LEU A 392 13.75 -12.51 2.13
C LEU A 392 15.12 -12.97 2.64
N PHE A 393 15.37 -14.27 2.67
CA PHE A 393 16.64 -14.87 3.08
C PHE A 393 17.42 -15.43 1.88
N CYS A 394 17.19 -14.91 0.67
CA CYS A 394 17.97 -15.28 -0.50
C CYS A 394 19.23 -14.40 -0.60
N LEU A 395 20.29 -14.86 0.06
CA LEU A 395 21.63 -14.29 -0.02
C LEU A 395 22.62 -15.41 -0.39
N LYS A 396 23.62 -15.12 -1.22
CA LYS A 396 24.68 -16.09 -1.52
C LYS A 396 25.47 -16.42 -0.24
N PRO A 397 25.88 -17.68 -0.02
CA PRO A 397 25.71 -18.86 -0.88
C PRO A 397 24.43 -19.69 -0.62
N TYR A 398 23.48 -19.17 0.16
CA TYR A 398 22.30 -19.89 0.67
C TYR A 398 21.09 -19.90 -0.27
N SER A 399 21.07 -19.05 -1.30
CA SER A 399 20.07 -19.06 -2.38
C SER A 399 20.22 -20.28 -3.31
N LYS A 400 20.00 -21.47 -2.77
CA LYS A 400 20.04 -22.73 -3.49
C LYS A 400 18.86 -23.58 -3.05
N ARG A 401 18.49 -24.55 -3.90
CA ARG A 401 17.49 -25.55 -3.57
C ARG A 401 17.81 -26.22 -2.23
N ASP A 402 16.77 -26.52 -1.46
CA ASP A 402 16.81 -27.13 -0.12
C ASP A 402 17.55 -26.30 0.95
N LYS A 403 17.80 -25.01 0.69
CA LYS A 403 18.52 -24.12 1.62
C LYS A 403 17.79 -22.82 1.93
N ILE A 404 16.76 -22.46 1.17
CA ILE A 404 16.05 -21.21 1.39
C ILE A 404 15.34 -21.27 2.73
N ARG A 405 15.40 -20.14 3.43
CA ARG A 405 14.63 -19.92 4.64
C ARG A 405 13.53 -18.90 4.38
N MET A 406 12.35 -19.14 4.93
CA MET A 406 11.22 -18.24 4.82
C MET A 406 10.75 -17.77 6.19
N GLY A 407 10.85 -18.62 7.22
CA GLY A 407 10.28 -18.34 8.54
C GLY A 407 8.78 -18.60 8.60
N LYS A 408 8.41 -19.52 9.49
CA LYS A 408 7.04 -19.97 9.74
C LYS A 408 6.08 -18.84 10.10
N SER A 409 6.56 -17.87 10.88
CA SER A 409 5.78 -16.72 11.34
C SER A 409 5.20 -15.90 10.19
N GLN A 410 5.84 -15.84 9.01
CA GLN A 410 5.26 -15.16 7.85
C GLN A 410 3.91 -15.78 7.44
N LEU A 411 3.87 -17.11 7.29
CA LEU A 411 2.66 -17.81 6.84
C LEU A 411 1.60 -17.85 7.96
N GLU A 412 2.00 -18.06 9.22
CA GLU A 412 1.08 -18.09 10.36
C GLU A 412 0.41 -16.75 10.59
N GLU A 413 1.19 -15.66 10.67
CA GLU A 413 0.66 -14.33 10.86
C GLU A 413 -0.25 -13.94 9.68
N ALA A 414 0.18 -14.17 8.43
CA ALA A 414 -0.59 -13.82 7.25
C ALA A 414 -1.96 -14.51 7.18
N TYR A 415 -1.99 -15.77 7.59
CA TYR A 415 -3.23 -16.54 7.62
C TYR A 415 -4.16 -16.11 8.77
N LEU A 416 -3.60 -15.84 9.95
CA LEU A 416 -4.36 -15.47 11.15
C LEU A 416 -4.85 -14.02 11.14
N HIS A 417 -4.17 -13.13 10.42
CA HIS A 417 -4.46 -11.69 10.35
C HIS A 417 -5.93 -11.34 10.08
N GLU A 418 -6.63 -12.16 9.29
CA GLU A 418 -7.99 -11.86 8.82
C GLU A 418 -9.03 -12.95 9.15
N LYS A 419 -8.80 -13.82 10.14
CA LYS A 419 -9.89 -14.73 10.56
C LYS A 419 -11.03 -13.91 11.18
N PRO A 420 -12.28 -13.95 10.64
CA PRO A 420 -13.40 -13.43 11.40
C PRO A 420 -13.60 -14.32 12.63
N LEU A 421 -13.77 -13.71 13.80
CA LEU A 421 -14.28 -14.38 14.98
C LEU A 421 -15.65 -15.00 14.64
N GLY A 422 -15.72 -16.33 14.58
CA GLY A 422 -16.98 -17.07 14.75
C GLY A 422 -17.77 -17.47 13.50
N THR A 423 -17.25 -17.40 12.27
CA THR A 423 -17.93 -18.04 11.13
C THR A 423 -16.93 -18.77 10.23
N GLU A 424 -17.19 -20.05 9.99
CA GLU A 424 -16.56 -20.91 8.98
C GLU A 424 -16.88 -20.39 7.56
N GLU A 425 -16.42 -19.18 7.23
CA GLU A 425 -16.49 -18.73 5.84
C GLU A 425 -15.55 -19.59 5.02
N GLN A 426 -16.17 -20.41 4.18
CA GLN A 426 -15.61 -21.24 3.12
C GLN A 426 -14.88 -20.35 2.08
N VAL A 427 -13.68 -19.89 2.41
CA VAL A 427 -12.83 -19.04 1.54
C VAL A 427 -11.70 -19.87 0.94
N LEU A 428 -11.56 -19.83 -0.38
CA LEU A 428 -10.39 -20.38 -1.07
C LEU A 428 -9.20 -19.44 -0.85
N VAL A 429 -8.05 -19.98 -0.45
CA VAL A 429 -6.83 -19.17 -0.28
C VAL A 429 -5.87 -19.39 -1.44
N LEU A 430 -5.52 -18.31 -2.13
CA LEU A 430 -4.45 -18.27 -3.12
C LEU A 430 -3.18 -17.81 -2.42
N LEU A 431 -2.20 -18.69 -2.29
CA LEU A 431 -0.89 -18.35 -1.76
C LEU A 431 0.07 -18.02 -2.89
N LEU A 432 0.75 -16.88 -2.77
CA LEU A 432 1.78 -16.43 -3.71
C LEU A 432 3.13 -16.51 -3.00
N THR A 433 4.06 -17.27 -3.58
CA THR A 433 5.50 -17.23 -3.24
C THR A 433 6.32 -17.24 -4.52
N HIS A 434 7.57 -16.76 -4.50
CA HIS A 434 8.43 -16.89 -5.67
C HIS A 434 9.01 -18.30 -5.74
N HIS A 435 9.56 -18.79 -4.63
CA HIS A 435 10.09 -20.14 -4.50
C HIS A 435 9.01 -21.12 -4.02
N PRO A 436 8.86 -22.30 -4.63
CA PRO A 436 7.97 -23.34 -4.12
C PRO A 436 8.58 -24.06 -2.90
N ALA A 437 7.77 -24.88 -2.22
CA ALA A 437 8.17 -25.60 -1.00
C ALA A 437 9.44 -26.45 -1.17
N ASP A 438 9.70 -27.00 -2.37
CA ASP A 438 10.89 -27.81 -2.69
C ASP A 438 12.23 -27.03 -2.66
N TRP A 439 12.20 -25.72 -2.44
CA TRP A 439 13.40 -24.89 -2.27
C TRP A 439 13.68 -24.53 -0.81
N LEU A 440 12.69 -24.73 0.06
CA LEU A 440 12.82 -24.51 1.49
C LEU A 440 13.69 -25.61 2.10
N ARG A 441 14.34 -25.28 3.23
CA ARG A 441 14.98 -26.29 4.07
C ARG A 441 13.94 -27.34 4.52
N GLU A 442 14.36 -28.59 4.66
CA GLU A 442 13.49 -29.72 5.04
C GLU A 442 12.58 -29.43 6.25
N THR A 443 13.12 -28.85 7.33
CA THR A 443 12.31 -28.51 8.52
C THR A 443 11.21 -27.49 8.22
N GLU A 444 11.51 -26.44 7.47
CA GLU A 444 10.51 -25.44 7.07
C GLU A 444 9.54 -25.97 6.01
N LYS A 445 9.98 -26.90 5.15
CA LYS A 445 9.12 -27.56 4.18
C LYS A 445 8.04 -28.36 4.91
N ASP A 446 8.40 -29.12 5.95
CA ASP A 446 7.45 -29.92 6.72
C ASP A 446 6.42 -29.04 7.45
N GLU A 447 6.86 -27.92 8.02
CA GLU A 447 5.97 -26.95 8.63
C GLU A 447 5.03 -26.30 7.60
N TYR A 448 5.58 -25.93 6.44
CA TYR A 448 4.81 -25.36 5.34
C TYR A 448 3.74 -26.34 4.84
N GLU A 449 4.08 -27.61 4.61
CA GLU A 449 3.14 -28.63 4.17
C GLU A 449 2.10 -28.97 5.25
N THR A 450 2.47 -28.91 6.53
CA THR A 450 1.52 -29.05 7.66
C THR A 450 0.52 -27.89 7.68
N MET A 451 0.97 -26.67 7.38
CA MET A 451 0.07 -25.52 7.25
C MET A 451 -0.83 -25.62 6.02
N MET A 452 -0.29 -26.09 4.90
CA MET A 452 -1.04 -26.37 3.67
C MET A 452 -2.12 -27.43 3.86
N ASP A 453 -1.86 -28.42 4.71
CA ASP A 453 -2.83 -29.43 5.09
C ASP A 453 -4.00 -28.80 5.87
N ARG A 454 -3.66 -28.03 6.89
CA ARG A 454 -4.65 -27.42 7.79
C ARG A 454 -5.58 -26.44 7.06
N TYR A 455 -5.06 -25.78 6.04
CA TYR A 455 -5.73 -24.69 5.35
C TYR A 455 -5.64 -24.98 3.86
N LYS A 456 -6.73 -25.32 3.18
CA LYS A 456 -6.67 -25.75 1.78
C LYS A 456 -6.31 -24.58 0.85
N PHE A 457 -5.13 -24.62 0.21
CA PHE A 457 -4.62 -23.57 -0.68
C PHE A 457 -4.57 -23.98 -2.16
N VAL A 458 -4.58 -22.97 -3.03
CA VAL A 458 -3.91 -23.03 -4.32
C VAL A 458 -2.63 -22.22 -4.20
N HIS A 459 -1.49 -22.84 -4.46
CA HIS A 459 -0.18 -22.23 -4.34
C HIS A 459 0.34 -21.85 -5.74
N LEU A 460 0.43 -20.55 -6.00
CA LEU A 460 1.03 -19.99 -7.21
C LEU A 460 2.49 -19.63 -6.93
N HIS A 461 3.38 -20.02 -7.83
CA HIS A 461 4.79 -19.70 -7.70
C HIS A 461 5.51 -19.40 -9.02
N GLY A 462 6.68 -18.79 -8.91
CA GLY A 462 7.64 -18.56 -9.99
C GLY A 462 8.80 -19.54 -9.96
N HIS A 463 9.97 -19.12 -10.43
CA HIS A 463 11.28 -19.74 -10.24
C HIS A 463 11.49 -21.10 -10.93
N ILE A 464 10.64 -22.10 -10.64
CA ILE A 464 10.64 -23.38 -11.34
C ILE A 464 9.62 -23.29 -12.48
N HIS A 465 10.12 -23.23 -13.71
CA HIS A 465 9.35 -23.18 -14.96
C HIS A 465 8.63 -24.50 -15.26
N ARG A 466 7.78 -24.96 -14.34
CA ARG A 466 6.96 -26.16 -14.50
C ARG A 466 5.79 -25.82 -15.41
N LEU A 467 5.66 -26.59 -16.48
CA LEU A 467 4.56 -26.41 -17.42
C LEU A 467 3.24 -26.81 -16.76
N LYS A 468 3.15 -28.02 -16.22
CA LYS A 468 1.84 -28.57 -15.81
C LYS A 468 1.50 -28.25 -14.35
N PRO A 469 0.26 -27.83 -14.07
CA PRO A 469 -0.29 -27.81 -12.71
C PRO A 469 -0.17 -29.18 -12.04
N GLU A 470 0.24 -29.19 -10.78
CA GLU A 470 0.42 -30.41 -9.99
C GLU A 470 -0.59 -30.44 -8.84
N LEU A 471 -1.19 -31.61 -8.60
CA LEU A 471 -1.89 -31.89 -7.36
C LEU A 471 -0.90 -32.58 -6.43
N ARG A 472 -0.61 -31.96 -5.29
CA ARG A 472 0.29 -32.51 -4.28
C ARG A 472 -0.49 -32.96 -3.07
N SER A 473 -0.06 -34.08 -2.50
CA SER A 473 -0.57 -34.57 -1.22
C SER A 473 0.35 -34.11 -0.11
N THR A 474 -0.22 -33.62 0.99
CA THR A 474 0.48 -33.35 2.25
C THR A 474 0.66 -34.66 3.02
N TYR A 475 1.49 -34.64 4.06
CA TYR A 475 1.76 -35.81 4.91
C TYR A 475 0.51 -36.42 5.58
N SER A 476 -0.51 -35.61 5.84
CA SER A 476 -1.82 -36.00 6.38
C SER A 476 -2.78 -36.61 5.35
N GLY A 477 -2.44 -36.54 4.05
CA GLY A 477 -3.30 -36.97 2.94
C GLY A 477 -4.22 -35.89 2.35
N SER A 478 -4.21 -34.65 2.85
CA SER A 478 -4.87 -33.53 2.15
C SER A 478 -4.17 -33.20 0.84
N THR A 479 -4.89 -32.55 -0.08
CA THR A 479 -4.31 -32.12 -1.35
C THR A 479 -4.36 -30.61 -1.52
N TYR A 480 -3.30 -30.05 -2.11
CA TYR A 480 -3.26 -28.67 -2.58
C TYR A 480 -2.76 -28.65 -4.02
N MET A 481 -3.11 -27.59 -4.73
CA MET A 481 -2.69 -27.41 -6.12
C MET A 481 -1.52 -26.46 -6.19
N LEU A 482 -0.47 -26.91 -6.87
CA LEU A 482 0.74 -26.15 -7.13
C LEU A 482 0.77 -25.74 -8.60
N ILE A 483 0.87 -24.44 -8.86
CA ILE A 483 0.91 -23.87 -10.21
C ILE A 483 2.14 -22.98 -10.31
N GLY A 484 3.13 -23.47 -11.06
CA GLY A 484 4.31 -22.70 -11.43
C GLY A 484 4.09 -22.03 -12.78
N THR A 485 4.64 -20.84 -12.99
CA THR A 485 4.79 -20.27 -14.33
C THR A 485 6.20 -19.76 -14.51
N GLY A 486 6.69 -19.82 -15.75
CA GLY A 486 7.95 -19.20 -16.12
C GLY A 486 7.79 -17.78 -16.63
N SER A 487 8.89 -17.28 -17.19
CA SER A 487 8.96 -15.94 -17.75
C SER A 487 7.91 -15.71 -18.85
N ILE A 488 7.34 -14.51 -18.92
CA ILE A 488 6.55 -14.09 -20.09
C ILE A 488 7.43 -13.67 -21.27
N TYR A 489 8.69 -13.31 -21.01
CA TYR A 489 9.72 -13.02 -22.00
C TYR A 489 11.08 -12.99 -21.27
N GLY A 490 12.02 -13.85 -21.64
CA GLY A 490 13.37 -13.78 -21.07
C GLY A 490 14.34 -14.70 -21.80
N GLU A 491 15.57 -14.22 -21.99
CA GLU A 491 16.71 -15.06 -22.37
C GLU A 491 17.55 -15.33 -21.12
N GLU A 492 17.71 -16.60 -20.74
CA GLU A 492 18.98 -17.10 -20.20
C GLU A 492 19.01 -18.64 -20.32
N GLY A 493 19.98 -19.15 -21.09
CA GLY A 493 20.46 -20.53 -21.06
C GLY A 493 19.45 -21.65 -21.31
N THR A 494 19.11 -21.92 -22.58
CA THR A 494 18.65 -23.20 -23.18
C THR A 494 17.57 -24.07 -22.48
N LYS A 495 16.98 -23.65 -21.37
CA LYS A 495 16.01 -24.43 -20.57
C LYS A 495 14.74 -23.69 -20.14
N ASN A 496 14.68 -22.37 -20.35
CA ASN A 496 13.55 -21.56 -19.88
C ASN A 496 12.46 -21.46 -20.94
N ILE A 497 11.27 -22.01 -20.63
CA ILE A 497 10.10 -21.99 -21.49
C ILE A 497 9.24 -20.79 -21.08
N ASN A 498 9.04 -19.85 -22.00
CA ASN A 498 8.18 -18.70 -21.71
C ASN A 498 6.74 -19.18 -21.57
N THR A 499 6.11 -18.88 -20.44
CA THR A 499 4.79 -19.42 -20.07
C THR A 499 3.96 -18.43 -19.26
N TYR A 500 2.64 -18.56 -19.36
CA TYR A 500 1.69 -17.90 -18.45
C TYR A 500 0.42 -18.72 -18.31
N HIS A 501 -0.39 -18.41 -17.30
CA HIS A 501 -1.68 -19.06 -17.08
C HIS A 501 -2.81 -18.05 -16.93
N ILE A 502 -3.98 -18.37 -17.49
CA ILE A 502 -5.25 -17.79 -17.06
C ILE A 502 -6.04 -18.87 -16.32
N MET A 503 -6.31 -18.63 -15.04
CA MET A 503 -7.12 -19.51 -14.22
C MET A 503 -8.54 -18.96 -14.13
N THR A 504 -9.52 -19.82 -14.28
CA THR A 504 -10.93 -19.53 -14.03
C THR A 504 -11.41 -20.38 -12.87
N LEU A 505 -11.71 -19.73 -11.75
CA LEU A 505 -12.38 -20.37 -10.62
C LEU A 505 -13.88 -20.30 -10.87
N ASP A 506 -14.55 -21.43 -11.06
CA ASP A 506 -16.02 -21.49 -11.14
C ASP A 506 -16.56 -21.91 -9.77
N PHE A 507 -17.24 -20.99 -9.09
CA PHE A 507 -17.75 -21.24 -7.75
C PHE A 507 -19.05 -22.05 -7.75
N GLU A 508 -19.77 -22.13 -8.87
CA GLU A 508 -20.97 -22.96 -9.00
C GLU A 508 -20.58 -24.42 -9.21
N LYS A 509 -19.61 -24.67 -10.10
CA LYS A 509 -19.09 -26.02 -10.37
C LYS A 509 -18.06 -26.50 -9.36
N GLN A 510 -17.52 -25.58 -8.57
CA GLN A 510 -16.43 -25.86 -7.64
C GLN A 510 -15.22 -26.46 -8.37
N ASP A 511 -14.88 -25.88 -9.52
CA ASP A 511 -13.73 -26.29 -10.33
C ASP A 511 -12.81 -25.11 -10.67
N ILE A 512 -11.56 -25.45 -10.94
CA ILE A 512 -10.55 -24.53 -11.44
C ILE A 512 -10.19 -25.00 -12.83
N HIS A 513 -10.49 -24.15 -13.80
CA HIS A 513 -10.05 -24.29 -15.17
C HIS A 513 -8.75 -23.51 -15.36
N ILE A 514 -7.74 -24.18 -15.89
CA ILE A 514 -6.40 -23.61 -16.10
C ILE A 514 -6.10 -23.64 -17.60
N TRP A 515 -5.96 -22.44 -18.16
CA TRP A 515 -5.54 -22.22 -19.53
C TRP A 515 -4.08 -21.78 -19.55
N GLY A 516 -3.18 -22.74 -19.81
CA GLY A 516 -1.73 -22.58 -19.82
C GLY A 516 -1.20 -22.36 -21.24
N ARG A 517 -0.36 -21.34 -21.37
CA ARG A 517 0.15 -20.82 -22.64
C ARG A 517 1.67 -20.84 -22.64
N ARG A 518 2.26 -21.34 -23.73
CA ARG A 518 3.71 -21.36 -23.94
C ARG A 518 4.07 -20.63 -25.21
N TRP A 519 5.21 -19.94 -25.22
CA TRP A 519 5.74 -19.38 -26.44
C TRP A 519 6.33 -20.48 -27.33
N GLU A 520 5.98 -20.47 -28.61
CA GLU A 520 6.56 -21.36 -29.62
C GLU A 520 7.38 -20.53 -30.63
N PRO A 521 8.72 -20.52 -30.55
CA PRO A 521 9.56 -19.69 -31.42
C PRO A 521 9.35 -19.96 -32.91
N GLY A 522 9.08 -21.23 -33.28
CA GLY A 522 8.90 -21.64 -34.67
C GLY A 522 7.68 -21.00 -35.33
N SER A 523 6.54 -20.93 -34.63
CA SER A 523 5.34 -20.25 -35.13
C SER A 523 5.33 -18.76 -34.82
N GLY A 524 6.15 -18.31 -33.86
CA GLY A 524 6.13 -16.94 -33.36
C GLY A 524 4.81 -16.57 -32.70
N SER A 525 4.17 -17.53 -32.03
CA SER A 525 2.87 -17.37 -31.36
C SER A 525 2.85 -18.06 -30.00
N TRP A 526 1.90 -17.64 -29.17
CA TRP A 526 1.57 -18.36 -27.94
C TRP A 526 0.67 -19.55 -28.28
N MET A 527 1.05 -20.72 -27.78
CA MET A 527 0.39 -22.00 -28.01
C MET A 527 -0.15 -22.57 -26.71
N GLU A 528 -1.25 -23.30 -26.80
CA GLU A 528 -1.80 -24.01 -25.66
C GLU A 528 -0.92 -25.21 -25.30
N PHE A 529 -0.65 -25.40 -24.01
CA PHE A 529 -0.01 -26.63 -23.53
C PHE A 529 -0.77 -27.25 -22.35
N ALA A 530 -1.66 -26.48 -21.71
CA ALA A 530 -2.58 -26.95 -20.71
C ALA A 530 -3.95 -26.31 -20.95
N ASP A 531 -4.96 -27.17 -21.10
CA ASP A 531 -6.37 -26.81 -21.01
C ASP A 531 -7.00 -27.84 -20.09
N THR A 532 -6.92 -27.61 -18.79
CA THR A 532 -7.27 -28.60 -17.77
C THR A 532 -8.26 -28.04 -16.78
N THR A 533 -9.35 -28.77 -16.55
CA THR A 533 -10.29 -28.50 -15.47
C THR A 533 -10.05 -29.48 -14.34
N ARG A 534 -9.96 -28.98 -13.10
CA ARG A 534 -9.77 -29.79 -11.91
C ARG A 534 -10.78 -29.37 -10.85
N ASN A 535 -11.36 -30.34 -10.14
CA ASN A 535 -12.06 -30.05 -8.90
C ASN A 535 -11.01 -29.90 -7.80
N VAL A 536 -10.92 -28.70 -7.23
CA VAL A 536 -9.86 -28.33 -6.28
C VAL A 536 -10.41 -27.51 -5.12
N PHE A 537 -11.73 -27.38 -5.06
CA PHE A 537 -12.38 -26.63 -4.03
C PHE A 537 -12.45 -27.47 -2.74
N PRO A 538 -12.24 -26.85 -1.58
CA PRO A 538 -12.32 -27.50 -0.27
C PRO A 538 -13.64 -28.17 0.07
N PHE A 539 -14.68 -27.88 -0.68
CA PHE A 539 -16.06 -28.04 -0.24
C PHE A 539 -16.54 -29.43 -0.65
N PRO A 540 -17.11 -30.22 0.27
CA PRO A 540 -17.94 -31.32 -0.18
C PRO A 540 -19.00 -30.71 -1.09
N GLY A 541 -19.05 -31.17 -2.34
CA GLY A 541 -20.08 -30.75 -3.28
C GLY A 541 -21.44 -30.80 -2.59
N LYS A 542 -22.28 -29.78 -2.82
CA LYS A 542 -23.67 -29.86 -2.37
C LYS A 542 -24.24 -31.18 -2.89
N LYS A 543 -24.51 -32.11 -1.98
CA LYS A 543 -25.36 -33.26 -2.26
C LYS A 543 -26.76 -32.77 -2.60
#